data_AF-A0A8C3SG98-F1
#
_entry.id   AF-A0A8C3SG98-F1
#
_cell.length_a   1.000
_cell.length_b   1.000
_cell.length_c   1.000
_cell.angle_alpha   90.00
_cell.angle_beta   90.00
_cell.angle_gamma   90.00
#
_symmetry.space_group_name_H-M   'P 1'
#
loop_
_entity.id
_entity.type
_entity.pdbx_description
1 polymer ?
#
loop_
_entity_poly.entity_id
_entity_poly.type
_entity_poly.pdbx_seq_one_letter_code
_entity_poly.pdbx_strand_id
1 'polypeptide(L)' 'YCSFKYLSGEAIGYSNWAGGEPNNLGTEDCVEIHSDGKWNDRSCNEKRLIICEF' A
#
# COMPACT_ATOMS: atom_id res chain seq x y z
N TYR A 1 7.36 11.79 10.63
CA TYR A 1 6.39 11.59 9.54
C TYR A 1 6.70 10.24 8.93
N CYS A 2 5.78 9.27 9.00
CA CYS A 2 5.95 7.98 8.32
C CYS A 2 5.53 8.14 6.86
N SER A 3 6.27 7.51 5.95
CA SER A 3 6.01 7.54 4.52
C SER A 3 6.25 6.15 3.93
N PHE A 4 5.41 5.74 2.99
CA PHE A 4 5.62 4.50 2.24
C PHE A 4 6.89 4.58 1.39
N LYS A 5 7.58 3.43 1.29
CA LYS A 5 8.81 3.22 0.54
C LYS A 5 8.72 1.89 -0.20
N TYR A 6 9.47 1.77 -1.30
CA TYR A 6 9.71 0.48 -1.91
C TYR A 6 10.46 -0.44 -0.94
N LEU A 7 10.41 -1.76 -1.17
CA LEU A 7 11.14 -2.73 -0.34
C LEU A 7 12.66 -2.51 -0.38
N SER A 8 13.18 -1.87 -1.43
CA SER A 8 14.57 -1.42 -1.55
C SER A 8 14.93 -0.23 -0.66
N GLY A 9 13.95 0.41 -0.02
CA GLY A 9 14.12 1.59 0.83
C GLY A 9 14.05 2.93 0.10
N GLU A 10 13.90 2.93 -1.24
CA GLU A 10 13.67 4.13 -2.03
C GLU A 10 12.27 4.72 -1.76
N ALA A 11 12.14 6.05 -1.86
CA ALA A 11 10.84 6.71 -1.79
C ALA A 11 9.96 6.34 -2.99
N ILE A 12 8.65 6.24 -2.78
CA ILE A 12 7.72 5.94 -3.88
C ILE A 12 7.73 7.07 -4.92
N GLY A 13 7.93 6.71 -6.19
CA GLY A 13 7.90 7.66 -7.32
C GLY A 13 6.51 7.83 -7.94
N TYR A 14 5.61 6.88 -7.69
CA TYR A 14 4.24 6.86 -8.18
C TYR A 14 3.31 6.33 -7.08
N SER A 15 2.09 6.87 -7.03
CA SER A 15 1.01 6.35 -6.20
C SER A 15 -0.35 6.51 -6.87
N ASN A 16 -1.29 5.62 -6.52
CA ASN A 16 -2.67 5.66 -7.01
C ASN A 16 -3.68 5.44 -5.88
N TRP A 17 -3.49 6.14 -4.76
CA TRP A 17 -4.36 6.06 -3.58
C TRP A 17 -5.84 6.27 -3.92
N ALA A 18 -6.69 5.48 -3.25
CA ALA A 18 -8.11 5.76 -3.17
C ALA A 18 -8.35 7.09 -2.44
N GLY A 19 -9.53 7.69 -2.64
CA GLY A 19 -9.87 8.93 -1.97
C GLY A 19 -9.91 8.75 -0.45
N GLY A 20 -9.05 9.47 0.27
CA GLY A 20 -8.90 9.36 1.72
C GLY A 20 -7.72 8.52 2.19
N GLU A 21 -7.03 7.82 1.28
CA GLU A 21 -5.89 6.96 1.60
C GLU A 21 -4.53 7.62 1.37
N PRO A 22 -3.48 7.20 2.10
CA PRO A 22 -3.52 6.24 3.21
C PRO A 22 -4.09 6.86 4.50
N ASN A 23 -4.95 6.12 5.21
CA ASN A 23 -5.71 6.62 6.37
C ASN A 23 -5.21 6.05 7.71
N ASN A 24 -4.41 4.99 7.68
CA ASN A 24 -3.91 4.24 8.82
C ASN A 24 -4.98 3.94 9.89
N LEU A 25 -6.06 3.27 9.52
CA LEU A 25 -7.11 2.83 10.46
C LEU A 25 -6.56 1.71 11.38
N GLY A 26 -5.87 2.14 12.44
CA GLY A 26 -5.22 1.26 13.41
C GLY A 26 -3.73 1.09 13.09
N THR A 27 -3.36 -0.04 12.51
CA THR A 27 -1.98 -0.35 12.10
C THR A 27 -2.00 -0.96 10.71
N GLU A 28 -1.84 -0.09 9.72
CA GLU A 28 -1.97 -0.40 8.30
C GLU A 28 -0.68 -0.01 7.55
N ASP A 29 0.37 -0.79 7.78
CA ASP A 29 1.72 -0.49 7.25
C ASP A 29 2.04 -1.17 5.90
N CYS A 30 1.08 -1.88 5.30
CA CYS A 30 1.22 -2.52 3.98
C CYS A 30 0.26 -1.89 2.97
N VAL A 31 0.49 -2.11 1.67
CA VAL A 31 -0.36 -1.57 0.60
C VAL A 31 -1.05 -2.73 -0.12
N GLU A 32 -2.35 -2.57 -0.37
CA GLU A 32 -3.12 -3.44 -1.25
C GLU A 32 -3.63 -2.65 -2.47
N ILE A 33 -3.94 -3.37 -3.55
CA ILE A 33 -4.57 -2.82 -4.75
C ILE A 33 -5.99 -3.39 -4.90
N HIS A 34 -6.96 -2.49 -5.11
CA HIS A 34 -8.34 -2.84 -5.40
C HIS A 34 -8.50 -3.21 -6.89
N SER A 35 -9.64 -3.81 -7.25
CA SER A 35 -9.91 -4.25 -8.63
C SER A 35 -10.04 -3.08 -9.64
N ASP A 36 -10.29 -1.86 -9.17
CA ASP A 36 -10.28 -0.64 -9.96
C ASP A 36 -8.89 0.01 -10.08
N GLY A 37 -7.86 -0.65 -9.51
CA GLY A 37 -6.47 -0.21 -9.52
C GLY A 37 -6.11 0.81 -8.44
N LYS A 38 -7.05 1.21 -7.57
CA LYS A 38 -6.79 2.15 -6.48
C LYS A 38 -6.11 1.45 -5.30
N TRP A 39 -5.31 2.22 -4.56
CA TRP A 39 -4.51 1.71 -3.46
C TRP A 39 -5.15 2.06 -2.12
N ASN A 40 -4.97 1.16 -1.17
CA ASN A 40 -5.39 1.32 0.21
C ASN A 40 -4.24 0.84 1.11
N ASP A 41 -3.97 1.55 2.20
CA ASP A 41 -3.12 0.99 3.24
C ASP A 41 -3.91 -0.04 4.05
N ARG A 42 -3.23 -1.12 4.44
CA ARG A 42 -3.86 -2.25 5.11
C ARG A 42 -2.90 -2.91 6.08
N SER A 43 -3.47 -3.56 7.09
CA SER A 43 -2.68 -4.40 8.00
C SER A 43 -1.92 -5.48 7.22
N CYS A 44 -0.61 -5.58 7.44
CA CYS A 44 0.24 -6.58 6.81
C CYS A 44 -0.13 -8.04 7.14
N ASN A 45 -0.92 -8.26 8.20
CA ASN A 45 -1.35 -9.60 8.62
C ASN A 45 -2.56 -10.12 7.82
N GLU A 46 -3.17 -9.25 7.02
CA GLU A 46 -4.28 -9.61 6.15
C GLU A 46 -3.81 -10.44 4.95
N LYS A 47 -4.53 -11.52 4.63
CA LYS A 47 -4.21 -12.35 3.46
C LYS A 47 -4.78 -11.73 2.20
N ARG A 48 -3.95 -11.63 1.15
CA ARG A 48 -4.30 -11.08 -0.18
C ARG A 48 -3.74 -11.95 -1.30
N LEU A 49 -4.14 -11.64 -2.53
CA LEU A 49 -3.59 -12.27 -3.73
C LEU A 49 -2.11 -11.92 -3.86
N ILE A 50 -1.29 -12.90 -4.25
CA ILE A 50 0.15 -12.71 -4.45
C ILE A 50 0.41 -12.35 -5.92
N ILE A 51 1.14 -11.26 -6.14
CA ILE A 51 1.61 -10.79 -7.45
C ILE A 51 3.11 -10.52 -7.31
N CYS A 52 3.90 -11.01 -8.27
CA CYS A 52 5.36 -10.83 -8.30
C CYS A 52 5.78 -10.00 -9.52
N GLU A 53 6.87 -9.25 -9.39
CA GLU A 53 7.61 -8.62 -10.50
C GLU A 53 8.92 -9.39 -10.77
N PHE A 54 9.50 -9.21 -11.97
CA PHE A 54 10.73 -9.87 -12.42
C PHE A 54 11.70 -8.86 -13.02
#